data_AF-A0A9P7KDM1-F1
#
_entry.id   AF-A0A9P7KDM1-F1
#
_cell.length_a   1.000
_cell.length_b   1.000
_cell.length_c   1.000
_cell.angle_alpha   90.00
_cell.angle_beta   90.00
_cell.angle_gamma   90.00
#
_symmetry.space_group_name_H-M   'P 1'
#
loop_
_entity.id
_entity.type
_entity.pdbx_description
1 polymer ?
#
loop_
_entity_poly.entity_id
_entity_poly.type
_entity_poly.pdbx_seq_one_letter_code
_entity_poly.pdbx_strand_id
1 'polypeptide(L)'
;MSKDKHSHLVAIVKVPEAEDRDDLQSPWFLFNDFVVRNISEEEALSFPDKWKVPAIIYYERDDLGEFLDYSGLPDRADETILSHDTSISLNRDPRLVKHDVLRPEELPRPGTLVAIDAEFVLMQQLET
;
A
#
# COMPACT_ATOMS: atom_id res chain seq x y z
N MET A 1 39.30 -2.78 4.20
CA MET A 1 38.07 -3.03 3.43
C MET A 1 36.88 -2.68 4.32
N SER A 2 36.45 -1.42 4.30
CA SER A 2 35.20 -1.02 4.95
C SER A 2 34.09 -1.33 3.96
N LYS A 3 33.21 -2.29 4.25
CA LYS A 3 31.91 -2.33 3.58
C LYS A 3 31.27 -0.97 3.82
N ASP A 4 30.80 -0.32 2.77
CA ASP A 4 30.01 0.90 2.91
C ASP A 4 28.86 0.62 3.87
N LYS A 5 28.89 1.25 5.04
CA LYS A 5 27.78 1.24 5.98
C LYS A 5 26.74 2.19 5.42
N HIS A 6 25.97 1.72 4.45
CA HIS A 6 24.80 2.45 3.99
C HIS A 6 23.75 2.44 5.10
N SER A 7 23.35 3.64 5.51
CA SER A 7 22.19 3.81 6.38
C SER A 7 20.96 3.29 5.64
N HIS A 8 20.08 2.63 6.37
CA HIS A 8 18.83 2.09 5.85
C HIS A 8 17.69 2.50 6.80
N LEU A 9 16.58 2.99 6.23
CA LEU A 9 15.43 3.42 7.00
C LEU A 9 14.54 2.23 7.31
N VAL A 10 14.12 2.14 8.56
CA VAL A 10 13.14 1.15 9.03
C VAL A 10 12.03 1.90 9.76
N ALA A 11 10.82 1.34 9.74
CA ALA A 11 9.70 1.89 10.48
C ALA A 11 9.39 1.01 11.70
N ILE A 12 9.17 1.65 12.85
CA ILE A 12 8.68 1.00 14.06
C ILE A 12 7.30 1.59 14.33
N VAL A 13 6.28 0.75 14.32
CA VAL A 13 4.88 1.17 14.39
C VAL A 13 4.19 0.42 15.51
N LYS A 14 3.43 1.14 16.34
CA LYS A 14 2.51 0.57 17.32
C LYS A 14 1.15 0.37 16.65
N VAL A 15 0.58 -0.81 16.77
CA VAL A 15 -0.73 -1.17 16.21
C VAL A 15 -1.71 -1.37 17.38
N PRO A 16 -2.69 -0.48 17.59
CA PRO A 16 -3.61 -0.57 18.74
C PRO A 16 -4.38 -1.89 18.80
N GLU A 17 -4.81 -2.43 17.66
CA GLU A 17 -5.55 -3.69 17.57
C GLU A 17 -4.73 -4.92 17.98
N ALA A 18 -3.41 -4.76 18.12
CA ALA A 18 -2.50 -5.81 18.58
C ALA A 18 -2.28 -5.79 20.11
N GLU A 19 -2.83 -4.82 20.85
CA GLU A 19 -2.64 -4.75 22.31
C GLU A 19 -3.28 -5.93 23.06
N ASP A 20 -4.47 -6.36 22.64
CA ASP A 20 -5.24 -7.43 23.29
C ASP A 20 -4.98 -8.83 22.69
N ARG A 21 -3.92 -8.98 21.89
CA ARG A 21 -3.60 -10.22 21.17
C ARG A 21 -2.60 -11.07 21.95
N ASP A 22 -3.07 -12.16 22.55
CA ASP A 22 -2.24 -13.10 23.31
C ASP A 22 -1.18 -13.86 22.48
N ASP A 23 -1.34 -13.90 21.15
CA ASP A 23 -0.39 -14.57 20.23
C ASP A 23 0.79 -13.70 19.82
N LEU A 24 0.81 -12.43 20.22
CA LEU A 24 1.86 -11.47 19.92
C LEU A 24 2.69 -11.15 21.17
N GLN A 25 3.96 -10.79 20.95
CA GLN A 25 4.85 -10.37 22.03
C GLN A 25 4.53 -8.96 22.54
N SER A 26 4.07 -8.08 21.65
CA SER A 26 3.66 -6.70 21.97
C SER A 26 2.87 -6.08 20.80
N PRO A 27 2.29 -4.87 20.95
CA PRO A 27 1.65 -4.15 19.84
C PRO A 27 2.64 -3.52 18.84
N TRP A 28 3.95 -3.69 19.03
CA TRP A 28 4.98 -3.05 18.21
C TRP A 28 5.51 -3.93 17.08
N PHE A 29 5.67 -3.32 15.91
CA PHE A 29 6.15 -3.98 14.70
C PHE A 29 7.30 -3.19 14.05
N LEU A 30 8.33 -3.92 13.62
CA LEU A 30 9.43 -3.43 12.80
C LEU A 30 9.14 -3.78 11.33
N PHE A 31 9.16 -2.76 10.47
CA PHE A 31 9.09 -2.87 9.02
C PHE A 31 10.43 -2.48 8.42
N ASN A 32 11.01 -3.41 7.65
CA ASN A 32 12.27 -3.25 6.93
C ASN A 32 12.07 -3.82 5.53
N ASP A 33 11.81 -2.95 4.55
CA ASP A 33 11.39 -3.31 3.20
C ASP A 33 10.18 -4.27 3.22
N PHE A 34 10.40 -5.54 2.87
CA PHE A 34 9.39 -6.61 2.87
C PHE A 34 9.39 -7.44 4.16
N VAL A 35 10.32 -7.19 5.08
CA VAL A 35 10.43 -7.89 6.36
C VAL A 35 9.57 -7.20 7.41
N VAL A 36 8.64 -7.96 7.98
CA VAL A 36 7.78 -7.53 9.08
C VAL A 36 8.08 -8.40 10.29
N ARG A 37 8.36 -7.79 11.44
CA ARG A 37 8.61 -8.51 12.69
C ARG A 37 7.87 -7.88 13.86
N ASN A 38 7.17 -8.71 14.63
CA ASN A 38 6.69 -8.32 15.95
C ASN A 38 7.90 -8.24 16.90
N ILE A 39 8.02 -7.14 17.63
CA ILE A 39 9.13 -6.86 18.55
C ILE A 39 8.56 -6.51 19.93
N SER A 40 9.41 -6.49 20.96
CA SER A 40 8.98 -5.99 22.28
C SER A 40 8.91 -4.47 22.33
N GLU A 41 8.15 -3.92 23.28
CA GLU A 41 8.12 -2.48 23.55
C GLU A 41 9.50 -1.94 23.95
N GLU A 42 10.27 -2.70 24.74
CA GLU A 42 11.64 -2.35 25.12
C GLU A 42 12.55 -2.20 23.88
N GLU A 43 12.44 -3.13 22.92
CA GLU A 43 13.17 -3.05 21.66
C GLU A 43 12.70 -1.89 20.78
N ALA A 44 11.39 -1.62 20.75
CA ALA A 44 10.79 -0.54 19.98
C ALA A 44 11.32 0.83 20.46
N LEU A 45 11.30 1.05 21.78
CA LEU A 45 11.60 2.34 22.42
C LEU A 45 13.08 2.53 22.79
N SER A 46 13.92 1.50 22.67
CA SER A 46 15.36 1.63 22.92
C SER A 46 16.10 2.20 21.70
N PHE A 47 17.04 3.11 21.95
CA PHE A 47 17.90 3.72 20.92
C PHE A 47 19.38 3.55 21.27
N PRO A 48 19.98 2.38 20.98
CA PRO A 48 21.41 2.17 21.19
C PRO A 48 22.23 3.03 20.22
N ASP A 49 23.07 3.92 20.77
CA ASP A 49 23.86 4.97 20.09
C ASP A 49 24.73 4.53 18.90
N LYS A 50 24.92 3.22 18.70
CA LYS A 50 25.87 2.68 17.71
C LYS A 50 25.26 2.36 16.35
N TRP A 51 23.94 2.20 16.25
CA TRP A 51 23.31 1.74 15.01
C TRP A 51 21.84 2.14 14.82
N LYS A 52 21.12 2.56 15.86
CA LYS A 52 19.71 2.96 15.77
C LYS A 52 19.59 4.45 16.12
N VAL A 53 19.30 5.28 15.12
CA VAL A 53 19.10 6.72 15.27
C VAL A 53 17.66 7.05 14.85
N PRO A 54 16.82 7.66 15.70
CA PRO A 54 15.50 8.10 15.30
C PRO A 54 15.59 9.19 14.23
N ALA A 55 14.94 8.98 13.08
CA ALA A 55 14.92 9.95 11.97
C ALA A 55 13.63 10.77 11.95
N ILE A 56 12.49 10.11 12.15
CA ILE A 56 11.15 10.71 12.17
C ILE A 56 10.39 10.09 13.34
N ILE A 57 9.66 10.90 14.10
CA ILE A 57 8.82 10.46 15.22
C ILE A 57 7.41 10.96 14.97
N TYR A 58 6.44 10.04 15.01
CA TYR A 58 5.02 10.34 14.92
C TYR A 58 4.38 10.15 16.30
N TYR A 59 3.54 11.12 16.68
CA TYR A 59 2.66 11.00 17.84
C TYR A 59 1.22 11.12 17.35
N GLU A 60 0.37 10.24 17.85
CA GLU A 60 -1.06 10.28 17.62
C GLU A 60 -1.76 10.70 18.92
N ARG A 61 -2.93 11.33 18.80
CA ARG A 61 -3.78 11.58 19.96
C ARG A 61 -4.63 10.33 20.23
N ASP A 62 -4.62 9.86 21.46
CA ASP A 62 -5.38 8.66 21.85
C ASP A 62 -6.90 8.80 21.67
N ASP A 63 -7.43 10.03 21.65
CA ASP A 63 -8.85 10.31 21.46
C ASP A 63 -9.27 10.50 19.99
N LEU A 64 -8.33 10.42 19.04
CA LEU A 64 -8.60 10.77 17.64
C LEU A 64 -9.64 9.86 16.98
N GLY A 65 -9.66 8.57 17.34
CA GLY A 65 -10.62 7.60 16.80
C GLY A 65 -12.09 7.96 17.05
N GLU A 66 -12.39 8.66 18.16
CA GLU A 66 -13.75 9.13 18.45
C GLU A 66 -14.19 10.31 17.56
N PHE A 67 -13.23 11.03 16.97
CA PHE A 67 -13.48 12.22 16.15
C PHE A 67 -13.33 11.99 14.65
N LEU A 68 -12.83 10.83 14.22
CA LEU A 68 -12.67 10.49 12.82
C LEU A 68 -13.95 9.90 12.25
N ASP A 69 -14.67 10.72 11.48
CA ASP A 69 -15.81 10.28 10.70
C ASP A 69 -15.37 9.79 9.31
N TYR A 70 -15.29 8.47 9.16
CA TYR A 70 -14.98 7.83 7.89
C TYR A 70 -16.20 7.62 6.99
N SER A 71 -17.42 7.98 7.43
CA SER A 71 -18.65 7.72 6.66
C SER A 71 -18.72 8.47 5.33
N GLY A 72 -17.92 9.52 5.18
CA GLY A 72 -17.78 10.25 3.91
C GLY A 72 -16.84 9.58 2.90
N LEU A 73 -16.10 8.55 3.30
CA LEU A 73 -15.26 7.79 2.37
C LEU A 73 -16.12 6.86 1.50
N PRO A 74 -15.84 6.76 0.20
CA PRO A 74 -16.59 5.88 -0.68
C PRO A 74 -16.29 4.41 -0.34
N ASP A 75 -17.25 3.74 0.30
CA ASP A 75 -17.16 2.31 0.64
C ASP A 75 -17.46 1.38 -0.55
N ARG A 76 -17.84 1.95 -1.70
CA ARG A 76 -18.19 1.21 -2.91
C ARG A 76 -17.45 1.78 -4.10
N ALA A 77 -16.83 0.89 -4.87
CA ALA A 77 -16.26 1.25 -6.16
C ALA A 77 -17.39 1.64 -7.13
N ASP A 78 -17.15 2.68 -7.93
CA ASP A 78 -18.03 3.04 -9.03
C ASP A 78 -17.77 2.11 -10.23
N GLU A 79 -18.63 1.11 -10.39
CA GLU A 79 -18.54 0.11 -11.46
C GLU A 79 -18.77 0.71 -12.86
N THR A 80 -19.32 1.92 -12.94
CA THR A 80 -19.63 2.55 -14.23
C THR A 80 -18.37 2.81 -15.05
N ILE A 81 -17.18 2.88 -14.43
CA ILE A 81 -15.91 3.02 -15.16
C ILE A 81 -15.69 1.92 -16.20
N LEU A 82 -16.24 0.72 -15.99
CA LEU A 82 -16.13 -0.41 -16.93
C LEU A 82 -17.08 -0.28 -18.15
N SER A 83 -18.06 0.62 -18.04
CA SER A 83 -19.07 0.90 -19.07
C SER A 83 -18.77 2.18 -19.86
N HIS A 84 -17.67 2.87 -19.57
CA HIS A 84 -17.29 4.11 -20.23
C HIS A 84 -15.96 3.97 -20.97
N ASP A 85 -15.94 4.46 -22.20
CA ASP A 85 -14.73 4.53 -23.01
C ASP A 85 -13.98 5.84 -22.71
N THR A 86 -13.11 5.80 -21.69
CA THR A 86 -12.36 6.97 -21.22
C THR A 86 -10.96 7.01 -21.84
N SER A 87 -10.64 8.06 -22.60
CA SER A 87 -9.33 8.25 -23.21
C SER A 87 -8.88 9.70 -23.13
N ILE A 88 -7.63 9.93 -22.73
CA ILE A 88 -6.98 11.27 -22.72
C ILE A 88 -6.35 11.66 -24.06
N SER A 89 -6.35 10.77 -25.05
CA SER A 89 -5.75 11.04 -26.37
C SER A 89 -6.56 12.10 -27.14
N LEU A 90 -5.92 13.21 -27.49
CA LEU A 90 -6.54 14.34 -28.21
C LEU A 90 -6.91 14.00 -29.66
N ASN A 91 -6.16 13.09 -30.30
CA ASN A 91 -6.31 12.73 -31.71
C ASN A 91 -6.65 11.25 -31.87
N ARG A 92 -7.65 10.79 -31.12
CA ARG A 92 -8.09 9.39 -31.17
C ARG A 92 -8.91 9.14 -32.43
N ASP A 93 -8.44 8.25 -33.30
CA ASP A 93 -9.21 7.79 -34.46
C ASP A 93 -10.25 6.74 -34.03
N PRO A 94 -11.56 7.02 -34.14
CA PRO A 94 -12.60 6.06 -33.76
C PRO A 94 -12.52 4.74 -34.53
N ARG A 95 -11.95 4.73 -35.74
CA ARG A 95 -11.84 3.54 -36.58
C ARG A 95 -10.82 2.53 -36.07
N LEU A 96 -9.92 2.95 -35.17
CA LEU A 96 -8.90 2.09 -34.58
C LEU A 96 -9.34 1.50 -33.24
N VAL A 97 -10.49 1.91 -32.71
CA VAL A 97 -11.07 1.34 -31.49
C VAL A 97 -11.62 -0.05 -31.81
N LYS A 98 -11.10 -1.06 -31.12
CA LYS A 98 -11.43 -2.47 -31.35
C LYS A 98 -12.15 -3.13 -30.17
N HIS A 99 -12.37 -2.40 -29.09
CA HIS A 99 -13.06 -2.89 -27.91
C HIS A 99 -14.50 -2.38 -27.87
N ASP A 100 -15.37 -3.18 -27.27
CA ASP A 100 -16.72 -2.78 -26.90
C ASP A 100 -16.77 -2.63 -25.38
N VAL A 101 -17.40 -1.56 -24.90
CA VAL A 101 -17.59 -1.33 -23.46
C VAL A 101 -18.67 -2.26 -22.91
N LEU A 102 -18.56 -2.60 -21.63
CA LEU A 102 -19.55 -3.44 -20.97
C LEU A 102 -20.86 -2.69 -20.76
N ARG A 103 -21.97 -3.37 -21.01
CA ARG A 103 -23.29 -2.90 -20.59
C ARG A 103 -23.53 -3.23 -19.11
N PRO A 104 -24.47 -2.55 -18.42
CA PRO A 104 -24.78 -2.85 -17.02
C PRO A 104 -25.13 -4.32 -16.77
N GLU A 105 -25.73 -5.01 -17.75
CA GLU A 105 -26.10 -6.42 -17.64
C GLU A 105 -24.90 -7.38 -17.81
N GLU A 106 -23.79 -6.89 -18.38
CA GLU A 106 -22.55 -7.63 -18.64
C GLU A 106 -21.50 -7.42 -17.56
N LEU A 107 -21.79 -6.61 -16.54
CA LEU A 107 -20.88 -6.37 -15.44
C LEU A 107 -20.49 -7.69 -14.76
N PRO A 108 -19.19 -7.95 -14.55
CA PRO A 108 -18.72 -9.20 -13.97
C PRO A 108 -19.32 -9.45 -12.58
N ARG A 109 -19.66 -10.70 -12.32
CA ARG A 109 -20.14 -11.15 -11.01
C ARG A 109 -19.11 -12.09 -10.39
N PRO A 110 -19.18 -12.37 -9.08
CA PRO A 110 -18.34 -13.39 -8.47
C PRO A 110 -18.40 -14.71 -9.26
N GLY A 111 -17.24 -15.16 -9.75
CA GLY A 111 -17.10 -16.35 -10.59
C GLY A 111 -17.06 -16.11 -12.10
N THR A 112 -17.24 -14.87 -12.59
CA THR A 112 -17.04 -14.54 -14.00
C THR A 112 -15.57 -14.73 -14.40
N LEU A 113 -15.33 -15.48 -15.49
CA LEU A 113 -14.00 -15.69 -16.05
C LEU A 113 -13.69 -14.63 -17.10
N VAL A 114 -12.52 -14.02 -17.01
CA VAL A 114 -12.01 -13.03 -17.97
C VAL A 114 -10.57 -13.35 -18.33
N ALA A 115 -10.16 -13.04 -19.55
CA ALA A 115 -8.76 -13.10 -19.96
C ALA A 115 -8.12 -11.71 -19.83
N ILE A 116 -6.84 -11.68 -19.46
CA ILE A 116 -6.06 -10.44 -19.34
C ILE A 116 -4.66 -10.67 -19.91
N ASP A 117 -4.15 -9.66 -20.60
CA ASP A 117 -2.80 -9.62 -21.15
C ASP A 117 -2.28 -8.18 -21.05
N ALA A 118 -0.98 -8.02 -20.80
CA ALA A 118 -0.36 -6.72 -20.61
C ALA A 118 1.10 -6.73 -21.09
N GLU A 119 1.50 -5.63 -21.72
CA GLU A 119 2.84 -5.45 -22.29
C GLU A 119 3.55 -4.27 -21.60
N PHE A 120 4.86 -4.42 -21.37
CA PHE A 120 5.67 -3.43 -20.66
C PHE A 120 6.88 -3.00 -21.51
N VAL A 121 7.29 -1.73 -21.35
CA VAL A 121 8.51 -1.20 -21.97
C VAL A 121 9.55 -0.88 -20.90
N LEU A 122 10.81 -1.25 -21.16
CA LEU A 122 11.94 -0.96 -20.27
C LEU A 122 12.29 0.53 -20.33
N MET A 123 12.19 1.22 -19.20
CA MET A 123 12.52 2.65 -19.08
C MET A 123 13.98 2.89 -18.68
N GLN A 124 14.61 1.96 -17.96
CA GLN A 124 16.00 2.05 -17.50
C GLN A 124 16.70 0.71 -17.72
N GLN A 125 17.95 0.74 -18.20
CA GLN A 125 18.81 -0.43 -18.23
C GLN A 125 19.40 -0.62 -16.82
N LEU A 126 19.31 -1.84 -16.29
CA LEU A 126 20.01 -2.20 -15.05
C LEU A 126 21.51 -2.08 -15.29
N GLU A 127 22.20 -1.22 -14.53
CA GLU A 127 23.66 -1.22 -14.51
C GLU A 127 24.14 -2.56 -13.90
N THR A 128 25.08 -3.21 -14.58
CA THR A 128 25.64 -4.53 -14.21
C THR A 128 26.72 -4.40 -13.15
#